data_AF-H2YGV8-F1
#
_entry.id   AF-H2YGV8-F1
#
_cell.length_a   1.000
_cell.length_b   1.000
_cell.length_c   1.000
_cell.angle_alpha   90.00
_cell.angle_beta   90.00
_cell.angle_gamma   90.00
#
_symmetry.space_group_name_H-M   'P 1'
#
loop_
_entity.id
_entity.type
_entity.pdbx_description
1 polymer ?
#
loop_
_entity_poly.entity_id
_entity_poly.type
_entity_poly.pdbx_seq_one_letter_code
_entity_poly.pdbx_strand_id
1 'polypeptide(L)'
;MPDCFGPTSESRGCYNRPCPYLSSWTAFTTCSVSCGGGFHSRTRQCYNFVPGITNCVGLTAESVACNTRICPTWSEWSGLSSCSRTCGGGTAKRTRRCMGGEIGVVGC
;
A
#
# COMPACT_ATOMS: atom_id res chain seq x y z
N MET A 1 75.57 10.64 8.77
CA MET A 1 74.15 10.74 9.16
C MET A 1 73.65 9.33 9.36
N PRO A 2 73.10 8.95 10.53
CA PRO A 2 72.61 7.60 10.71
C PRO A 2 71.31 7.45 9.92
N ASP A 3 71.25 6.37 9.14
CA ASP A 3 70.08 6.00 8.35
C ASP A 3 68.94 5.62 9.30
N CYS A 4 67.74 6.16 9.05
CA CYS A 4 66.56 5.83 9.85
C CYS A 4 66.03 4.47 9.41
N PHE A 5 66.37 3.42 10.15
CA PHE A 5 65.85 2.08 9.92
C PHE A 5 64.46 1.92 10.55
N GLY A 6 63.44 1.75 9.70
CA GLY A 6 62.08 1.42 10.13
C GLY A 6 61.04 1.72 9.06
N PRO A 7 59.82 1.18 9.19
CA PRO A 7 58.73 1.50 8.27
C PRO A 7 58.26 2.94 8.47
N THR A 8 58.07 3.67 7.39
CA THR A 8 57.54 5.06 7.40
C THR A 8 56.02 5.11 7.53
N SER A 9 55.36 3.97 7.44
CA SER A 9 53.91 3.85 7.54
C SER A 9 53.53 2.53 8.19
N GLU A 10 52.66 2.61 9.19
CA GLU A 10 51.96 1.47 9.77
C GLU A 10 50.47 1.66 9.53
N SER A 11 49.78 0.59 9.16
CA SER A 11 48.33 0.61 8.97
C SER A 11 47.69 -0.43 9.86
N ARG A 12 46.63 -0.03 10.57
CA ARG A 12 45.82 -0.92 11.40
C ARG A 12 44.35 -0.76 11.02
N GLY A 13 43.62 -1.87 11.04
CA GLY A 13 42.19 -1.88 10.76
C GLY A 13 41.39 -1.23 11.88
N CYS A 14 40.43 -0.40 11.51
CA CYS A 14 39.51 0.27 12.42
C CYS A 14 38.09 -0.24 12.14
N TYR A 15 37.20 -0.18 13.14
CA TYR A 15 35.76 -0.44 12.96
C TYR A 15 35.43 -1.80 12.35
N ASN A 16 35.98 -2.89 12.89
CA ASN A 16 35.73 -4.28 12.45
C ASN A 16 34.30 -4.80 12.68
N ARG A 17 33.32 -3.91 12.91
CA ARG A 17 31.90 -4.28 13.07
C ARG A 17 31.26 -4.37 11.68
N PRO A 18 30.36 -5.32 11.45
CA PRO A 18 29.62 -5.40 10.19
C PRO A 18 28.79 -4.15 9.97
N CYS A 19 28.70 -3.70 8.71
CA CYS A 19 27.90 -2.53 8.35
C CYS A 19 26.40 -2.76 8.62
N PRO A 20 25.64 -1.69 8.90
CA PRO A 20 24.19 -1.78 8.97
C PRO A 20 23.59 -2.23 7.65
N TYR A 21 22.60 -3.12 7.70
CA TYR A 21 21.88 -3.58 6.51
C TYR A 21 20.39 -3.79 6.81
N LEU A 22 19.59 -3.69 5.75
CA LEU A 22 18.14 -3.87 5.83
C LEU A 22 17.78 -5.33 5.58
N SER A 23 16.87 -5.86 6.40
CA SER A 23 16.27 -7.15 6.17
C SER A 23 15.44 -7.16 4.89
N SER A 24 15.05 -8.36 4.46
CA SER A 24 13.96 -8.51 3.50
C SER A 24 12.69 -7.85 4.04
N TRP A 25 11.88 -7.34 3.12
CA TRP A 25 10.55 -6.83 3.45
C TRP A 25 9.65 -7.92 4.01
N THR A 26 8.81 -7.56 4.97
CA THR A 26 7.64 -8.37 5.32
C THR A 26 6.68 -8.44 4.14
N ALA A 27 5.73 -9.38 4.21
CA ALA A 27 4.53 -9.30 3.38
C ALA A 27 3.80 -7.96 3.63
N PHE A 28 3.09 -7.48 2.61
CA PHE A 28 2.15 -6.39 2.79
C PHE A 28 1.02 -6.83 3.72
N THR A 29 0.52 -5.89 4.53
CA THR A 29 -0.74 -6.07 5.24
C THR A 29 -1.90 -6.25 4.26
N THR A 30 -3.05 -6.67 4.77
CA THR A 30 -4.29 -6.52 4.03
C THR A 30 -4.55 -5.04 3.75
N CYS A 31 -5.25 -4.76 2.65
CA CYS A 31 -5.67 -3.41 2.32
C CYS A 31 -6.66 -2.90 3.37
N SER A 32 -6.54 -1.63 3.78
CA SER A 32 -7.40 -1.01 4.79
C SER A 32 -8.88 -1.03 4.43
N VAL A 33 -9.20 -1.01 3.13
CA VAL A 33 -10.56 -1.13 2.59
C VAL A 33 -10.56 -2.08 1.40
N SER A 34 -11.70 -2.70 1.11
CA SER A 34 -11.88 -3.61 -0.02
C SER A 34 -12.12 -2.91 -1.36
N CYS A 35 -12.50 -1.63 -1.33
CA CYS A 35 -12.80 -0.80 -2.49
C CYS A 35 -12.70 0.69 -2.10
N GLY A 36 -12.81 1.59 -3.09
CA GLY A 36 -12.85 3.03 -2.88
C GLY A 36 -11.49 3.68 -2.59
N GLY A 37 -10.40 2.91 -2.68
CA GLY A 37 -9.03 3.35 -2.39
C GLY A 37 -8.67 3.21 -0.92
N GLY A 38 -7.75 2.29 -0.65
CA GLY A 38 -7.15 2.05 0.66
C GLY A 38 -5.63 2.07 0.61
N PHE A 39 -5.02 1.69 1.72
CA PHE A 39 -3.59 1.52 1.83
C PHE A 39 -3.25 0.16 2.45
N HIS A 40 -2.16 -0.43 1.97
CA HIS A 40 -1.49 -1.53 2.65
C HIS A 40 -0.05 -1.14 2.93
N SER A 41 0.54 -1.76 3.93
CA SER A 41 1.88 -1.40 4.38
C SER A 41 2.76 -2.62 4.55
N ARG A 42 4.07 -2.43 4.47
CA ARG A 42 5.06 -3.44 4.82
C ARG A 42 6.21 -2.79 5.55
N THR A 43 6.93 -3.58 6.34
CA THR A 43 8.07 -3.11 7.13
C THR A 43 9.27 -4.01 6.91
N ARG A 44 10.45 -3.52 7.29
CA ARG A 44 11.69 -4.29 7.36
C ARG A 44 12.55 -3.76 8.48
N GLN A 45 13.41 -4.61 9.02
CA GLN A 45 14.28 -4.25 10.13
C GLN A 45 15.65 -3.79 9.63
N CYS A 46 16.23 -2.83 10.34
CA CYS A 46 17.63 -2.47 10.19
C CYS A 46 18.45 -3.23 11.23
N TYR A 47 19.41 -4.04 10.77
CA TYR A 47 20.33 -4.77 11.64
C TYR A 47 21.69 -4.10 11.67
N ASN A 48 22.48 -4.37 12.73
CA ASN A 48 23.83 -3.86 12.93
C ASN A 48 23.96 -2.32 12.95
N PHE A 49 22.88 -1.61 13.27
CA PHE A 49 22.94 -0.15 13.46
C PHE A 49 23.49 0.21 14.83
N VAL A 50 24.00 1.44 14.95
CA VAL A 50 24.45 2.01 16.20
C VAL A 50 23.69 3.33 16.41
N PRO A 51 22.82 3.42 17.43
CA PRO A 51 22.05 4.62 17.70
C PRO A 51 22.95 5.86 17.77
N GLY A 52 22.61 6.88 16.97
CA GLY A 52 23.34 8.14 16.93
C GLY A 52 24.68 8.12 16.16
N ILE A 53 25.13 6.98 15.63
CA ILE A 53 26.41 6.88 14.90
C ILE A 53 26.20 6.40 13.46
N THR A 54 25.55 5.25 13.27
CA THR A 54 25.35 4.64 11.95
C THR A 54 23.97 4.02 11.85
N ASN A 55 23.27 4.29 10.75
CA ASN A 55 21.95 3.75 10.46
C ASN A 55 21.90 3.14 9.05
N CYS A 56 20.89 2.33 8.78
CA CYS A 56 20.66 1.80 7.44
C CYS A 56 20.26 2.91 6.47
N VAL A 57 20.68 2.75 5.21
CA VAL A 57 20.27 3.63 4.11
C VAL A 57 19.00 3.07 3.48
N GLY A 58 17.92 3.84 3.53
CA GLY A 58 16.62 3.51 2.93
C GLY A 58 15.47 3.43 3.94
N LEU A 59 14.26 3.22 3.42
CA LEU A 59 13.04 3.19 4.24
C LEU A 59 12.91 1.88 5.03
N THR A 60 12.46 1.94 6.27
CA THR A 60 12.12 0.77 7.10
C THR A 60 10.62 0.44 7.06
N ALA A 61 9.80 1.34 6.53
CA ALA A 61 8.37 1.16 6.33
C ALA A 61 7.96 1.74 4.97
N GLU A 62 6.99 1.10 4.35
CA GLU A 62 6.41 1.53 3.07
C GLU A 62 4.89 1.38 3.13
N SER A 63 4.18 2.36 2.58
CA SER A 63 2.72 2.35 2.44
C SER A 63 2.36 2.63 0.99
N VAL A 64 1.50 1.80 0.41
CA VAL A 64 1.12 1.86 -1.01
C VAL A 64 -0.39 1.81 -1.14
N ALA A 65 -0.94 2.54 -2.12
CA ALA A 65 -2.36 2.53 -2.41
C ALA A 65 -2.81 1.17 -2.96
N CYS A 66 -3.97 0.70 -2.51
CA CYS A 66 -4.59 -0.55 -2.94
C CYS A 66 -6.11 -0.38 -3.10
N ASN A 67 -6.77 -1.32 -3.79
CA ASN A 67 -8.22 -1.36 -3.97
C ASN A 67 -8.86 -0.03 -4.44
N THR A 68 -8.24 0.60 -5.44
CA THR A 68 -8.63 1.91 -6.00
C THR A 68 -9.88 1.87 -6.88
N ARG A 69 -10.49 0.70 -7.07
CA ARG A 69 -11.75 0.56 -7.82
C ARG A 69 -12.90 1.13 -7.00
N ILE A 70 -13.87 1.76 -7.67
CA ILE A 70 -15.07 2.27 -7.01
C ILE A 70 -15.79 1.16 -6.24
N CYS A 71 -16.33 1.48 -5.07
CA CYS A 71 -17.15 0.54 -4.31
C CYS A 71 -18.47 0.24 -5.02
N PRO A 72 -19.00 -1.00 -4.87
CA PRO A 72 -20.35 -1.34 -5.31
C PRO A 72 -21.37 -0.33 -4.77
N THR A 73 -22.06 0.34 -5.67
CA THR A 73 -23.14 1.27 -5.33
C THR A 73 -24.22 1.28 -6.41
N TRP A 74 -25.46 1.55 -6.01
CA TRP A 74 -26.55 1.74 -6.95
C TRP A 74 -26.41 3.08 -7.67
N SER A 75 -26.59 3.06 -8.99
CA SER A 75 -26.83 4.30 -9.74
C SER A 75 -28.13 4.96 -9.29
N GLU A 76 -28.29 6.22 -9.66
CA GLU A 76 -29.59 6.87 -9.63
C GLU A 76 -30.66 6.06 -10.36
N TRP A 77 -31.90 6.17 -9.90
CA TRP A 77 -33.03 5.58 -10.58
C TRP A 77 -33.22 6.21 -11.95
N SER A 78 -33.52 5.39 -12.96
CA SER A 78 -34.04 5.90 -14.22
C SER A 78 -35.35 6.64 -14.01
N GLY A 79 -35.73 7.45 -15.00
CA GLY A 79 -37.09 7.96 -15.10
C GLY A 79 -38.12 6.83 -15.04
N LEU A 80 -39.29 7.13 -14.48
CA LEU A 80 -40.43 6.23 -14.51
C LEU A 80 -40.84 6.04 -15.97
N SER A 81 -41.09 4.80 -16.39
CA SER A 81 -41.68 4.52 -17.69
C SER A 81 -43.09 5.12 -17.77
N SER A 82 -43.61 5.26 -18.99
CA SER A 82 -45.04 5.46 -19.17
C SER A 82 -45.83 4.35 -18.46
N CYS A 83 -47.01 4.70 -17.96
CA CYS A 83 -47.90 3.73 -17.36
C CYS A 83 -48.34 2.72 -18.44
N SER A 84 -48.33 1.42 -18.12
CA SER A 84 -48.75 0.37 -19.05
C SER A 84 -50.20 0.49 -19.52
N ARG A 85 -51.02 1.26 -18.78
CA ARG A 85 -52.42 1.54 -19.10
C ARG A 85 -52.75 2.98 -18.72
N THR A 86 -53.67 3.57 -19.49
CA THR A 86 -54.23 4.88 -19.20
C THR A 86 -55.45 4.82 -18.28
N CYS A 87 -56.04 3.64 -18.05
CA CYS A 87 -57.16 3.40 -17.13
C CYS A 87 -57.13 1.98 -16.54
N GLY A 88 -57.89 1.75 -15.46
CA GLY A 88 -58.07 0.40 -14.87
C GLY A 88 -56.85 -0.20 -14.14
N GLY A 89 -55.96 0.64 -13.60
CA GLY A 89 -54.81 0.22 -12.79
C GLY A 89 -53.63 -0.33 -13.61
N GLY A 90 -52.78 0.56 -14.14
CA GLY A 90 -51.55 0.20 -14.84
C GLY A 90 -50.31 0.16 -13.93
N THR A 91 -49.16 -0.23 -14.48
CA THR A 91 -47.88 -0.28 -13.77
C THR A 91 -46.84 0.53 -14.54
N ALA A 92 -46.07 1.33 -13.81
CA ALA A 92 -44.89 2.00 -14.34
C ALA A 92 -43.63 1.36 -13.74
N LYS A 93 -42.58 1.27 -14.53
CA LYS A 93 -41.31 0.64 -14.13
C LYS A 93 -40.19 1.67 -14.16
N ARG A 94 -39.22 1.51 -13.26
CA ARG A 94 -37.94 2.21 -13.32
C ARG A 94 -36.83 1.21 -13.02
N THR A 95 -35.65 1.49 -13.53
CA THR A 95 -34.48 0.60 -13.40
C THR A 95 -33.30 1.40 -12.88
N ARG A 96 -32.33 0.71 -12.29
CA ARG A 96 -31.05 1.26 -11.87
C ARG A 96 -29.98 0.20 -12.06
N ARG A 97 -28.71 0.60 -12.12
CA ARG A 97 -27.58 -0.30 -12.36
C ARG A 97 -26.73 -0.40 -11.11
N CYS A 98 -26.13 -1.56 -10.88
CA CYS A 98 -25.04 -1.67 -9.92
C CYS A 98 -23.76 -1.14 -10.56
N MET A 99 -23.09 -0.19 -9.92
CA MET A 99 -21.82 0.35 -10.36
C MET A 99 -20.72 -0.19 -9.46
N GLY A 100 -19.69 -0.82 -10.04
CA GLY A 100 -18.54 -1.33 -9.28
C GLY A 100 -18.77 -2.65 -8.52
N GLY A 101 -19.87 -3.38 -8.78
CA GLY A 101 -20.20 -4.66 -8.15
C GLY A 101 -21.10 -5.58 -8.99
N GLU A 102 -21.71 -6.58 -8.36
CA GLU A 102 -22.52 -7.64 -8.98
C GLU A 102 -23.87 -7.80 -8.28
N ILE A 103 -24.98 -7.63 -9.02
CA ILE A 103 -26.35 -7.67 -8.45
C ILE A 103 -26.58 -8.89 -7.54
N GLY A 104 -26.82 -8.64 -6.25
CA GLY A 104 -27.08 -9.63 -5.21
C GLY A 104 -26.04 -9.66 -4.08
N VAL A 105 -24.97 -8.85 -4.16
CA VAL A 105 -23.96 -8.76 -3.09
C VAL A 105 -24.10 -7.50 -2.24
N VAL A 106 -23.35 -7.43 -1.13
CA VAL A 106 -23.34 -6.23 -0.28
C VAL A 106 -22.82 -5.03 -1.07
N GLY A 107 -23.60 -3.95 -1.13
CA GLY A 107 -23.31 -2.72 -1.88
C GLY A 107 -24.05 -2.67 -3.22
N CYS A 108 -23.94 -3.72 -4.04
CA CYS A 108 -24.97 -4.19 -4.97
C CYS A 108 -24.55 -5.50 -5.62
#